data_AF-A0A3D4TXG9-F1
#
_entry.id   AF-A0A3D4TXG9-F1
#
_cell.length_a   1.000
_cell.length_b   1.000
_cell.length_c   1.000
_cell.angle_alpha   90.00
_cell.angle_beta   90.00
_cell.angle_gamma   90.00
#
_symmetry.space_group_name_H-M   'P 1'
#
loop_
_entity.id
_entity.type
_entity.pdbx_description
1 polymer ?
#
loop_
_entity_poly.entity_id
_entity_poly.type
_entity_poly.pdbx_seq_one_letter_code
_entity_poly.pdbx_strand_id
1 'polypeptide(L)'
;MDNLRKKSVSGVFWALTEKFSVTGVKFLLGIILARLLTPADFGLIGMITVFFIIAEVFVDSGFAMAYVQKKHINEADADTVFYTNLIISIFLFIIIFFSAPLIAHFYEQPQLVELTRVMSLVIIINAFNIIQRAQIIRSVNFKKLTKVTFVSSVL
;
A
#
# COMPACT_ATOMS: atom_id res chain seq x y z
N MET A 1 16.95 -32.72 -3.10
CA MET A 1 16.87 -31.42 -3.81
C MET A 1 15.47 -31.10 -4.34
N ASP A 2 14.58 -32.09 -4.51
CA ASP A 2 13.22 -31.89 -5.06
C ASP A 2 12.25 -31.11 -4.17
N ASN A 3 12.42 -31.16 -2.85
CA ASN A 3 11.50 -30.51 -1.91
C ASN A 3 11.63 -28.96 -1.91
N LEU A 4 12.83 -28.44 -2.20
CA LEU A 4 13.06 -26.99 -2.29
C LEU A 4 12.54 -26.40 -3.59
N ARG A 5 12.75 -27.07 -4.73
CA ARG A 5 12.20 -26.65 -6.03
C ARG A 5 10.67 -26.64 -6.01
N LYS A 6 10.03 -27.69 -5.47
CA LYS A 6 8.56 -27.78 -5.37
C LYS A 6 7.99 -26.70 -4.43
N LYS A 7 8.65 -26.40 -3.32
CA LYS A 7 8.24 -25.35 -2.38
C LYS A 7 8.37 -23.94 -2.98
N SER A 8 9.47 -23.65 -3.68
CA SER A 8 9.66 -22.37 -4.39
C SER A 8 8.67 -22.17 -5.54
N VAL A 9 8.43 -23.19 -6.36
CA VAL A 9 7.43 -23.11 -7.45
C VAL A 9 6.02 -22.90 -6.89
N SER A 10 5.66 -23.58 -5.79
CA SER A 10 4.37 -23.36 -5.13
C SER A 10 4.27 -21.93 -4.56
N GLY A 11 5.34 -21.40 -3.97
CA GLY A 11 5.37 -20.03 -3.44
C GLY A 11 5.20 -18.98 -4.53
N VAL A 12 5.87 -19.16 -5.67
CA VAL A 12 5.71 -18.29 -6.85
C VAL A 12 4.27 -18.37 -7.38
N PHE A 13 3.69 -19.57 -7.49
CA PHE A 13 2.31 -19.75 -7.93
C PHE A 13 1.33 -19.02 -7.00
N TRP A 14 1.47 -19.17 -5.68
CA TRP A 14 0.63 -18.47 -4.71
C TRP A 14 0.80 -16.95 -4.76
N ALA A 15 2.02 -16.45 -4.94
CA ALA A 15 2.28 -15.02 -5.08
C ALA A 15 1.66 -14.45 -6.37
N LEU A 16 1.71 -15.19 -7.47
CA LEU A 16 1.04 -14.82 -8.72
C LEU A 16 -0.47 -14.79 -8.53
N THR A 17 -1.07 -15.83 -7.92
CA THR A 17 -2.51 -15.86 -7.64
C THR A 17 -2.94 -14.68 -6.77
N GLU A 18 -2.21 -14.37 -5.69
CA GLU A 18 -2.49 -13.20 -4.85
C GLU A 18 -2.42 -11.91 -5.68
N LYS A 19 -1.35 -11.71 -6.45
CA LYS A 19 -1.17 -10.50 -7.24
C LYS A 19 -2.29 -10.33 -8.28
N PHE A 20 -2.69 -11.41 -8.94
CA PHE A 20 -3.81 -11.40 -9.89
C PHE A 20 -5.15 -11.14 -9.19
N SER A 21 -5.40 -11.72 -8.02
CA SER A 21 -6.62 -11.47 -7.25
C SER A 21 -6.73 -10.00 -6.84
N VAL A 22 -5.68 -9.43 -6.25
CA VAL A 22 -5.68 -8.01 -5.84
C VAL A 22 -5.85 -7.09 -7.04
N THR A 23 -5.08 -7.35 -8.10
CA THR A 23 -5.14 -6.51 -9.32
C THR A 23 -6.51 -6.62 -9.99
N GLY A 24 -7.09 -7.81 -10.04
CA GLY A 24 -8.43 -8.03 -10.57
C GLY A 24 -9.51 -7.31 -9.76
N VAL A 25 -9.45 -7.35 -8.43
CA VAL A 25 -10.37 -6.61 -7.56
C VAL A 25 -10.21 -5.10 -7.75
N LYS A 26 -8.97 -4.57 -7.74
CA LYS A 26 -8.71 -3.15 -8.03
C LYS A 26 -9.24 -2.72 -9.40
N PHE A 27 -9.08 -3.56 -10.41
CA PHE A 27 -9.56 -3.29 -11.77
C PHE A 27 -11.10 -3.25 -11.81
N LEU A 28 -11.78 -4.21 -11.19
CA LEU A 28 -13.24 -4.23 -11.10
C LEU A 28 -13.77 -3.02 -10.33
N LEU A 29 -13.15 -2.67 -9.20
CA LEU A 29 -13.47 -1.47 -8.44
C LEU A 29 -13.26 -0.21 -9.28
N GLY A 30 -12.18 -0.14 -10.06
CA GLY A 30 -11.94 0.95 -11.01
C GLY A 30 -13.06 1.11 -12.03
N ILE A 31 -13.56 0.01 -12.61
CA ILE A 31 -14.71 0.04 -13.54
C ILE A 31 -15.99 0.51 -12.84
N ILE A 32 -16.25 0.02 -11.62
CA ILE A 32 -17.43 0.41 -10.84
C ILE A 32 -17.37 1.90 -10.53
N LEU A 33 -16.24 2.39 -10.03
CA LEU A 33 -16.02 3.80 -9.73
C LEU A 33 -16.15 4.66 -10.99
N ALA A 34 -15.60 4.24 -12.13
CA ALA A 34 -15.75 4.96 -13.39
C ALA A 34 -17.21 5.06 -13.89
N ARG A 35 -18.10 4.16 -13.46
CA ARG A 35 -19.55 4.23 -13.75
C ARG A 35 -20.33 5.02 -12.71
N LEU A 36 -19.90 4.99 -11.45
CA LEU A 36 -20.61 5.62 -10.33
C LEU A 36 -20.25 7.10 -10.18
N LEU A 37 -18.98 7.45 -10.39
CA LEU A 37 -18.47 8.81 -10.31
C LEU A 37 -18.68 9.55 -11.61
N THR A 38 -18.82 10.87 -11.51
CA THR A 38 -18.78 11.72 -12.70
C THR A 38 -17.35 11.75 -13.28
N PRO A 39 -17.18 12.04 -14.58
CA PRO A 39 -15.85 12.19 -15.18
C PRO A 39 -14.98 13.22 -14.46
N ALA A 40 -15.60 14.26 -13.88
CA ALA A 40 -14.91 15.27 -13.10
C ALA A 40 -14.33 14.69 -11.80
N ASP A 41 -15.14 13.97 -11.02
CA ASP A 41 -14.70 13.37 -9.75
C ASP A 41 -13.63 12.30 -9.97
N PHE A 42 -13.76 11.49 -11.03
CA PHE A 42 -12.75 10.50 -11.40
C PHE A 42 -11.43 11.17 -11.79
N GLY A 43 -11.49 12.33 -12.45
CA GLY A 43 -10.33 13.18 -12.74
C GLY A 43 -9.61 13.66 -11.47
N LEU A 44 -10.35 14.11 -10.46
CA LEU A 44 -9.78 14.55 -9.18
C LEU A 44 -9.00 13.42 -8.48
N ILE A 45 -9.57 12.21 -8.46
CA ILE A 45 -8.88 11.02 -7.93
C ILE A 45 -7.60 10.73 -8.73
N GLY A 46 -7.64 10.86 -10.06
CA GLY A 46 -6.46 10.68 -10.90
C GLY A 46 -5.34 11.68 -10.57
N MET A 47 -5.67 12.96 -10.40
CA MET A 47 -4.71 14.02 -10.08
C MET A 47 -4.00 13.77 -8.74
N ILE A 48 -4.76 13.45 -7.70
CA ILE A 48 -4.19 13.22 -6.37
C ILE A 48 -3.38 11.90 -6.30
N THR A 49 -3.78 10.88 -7.05
CA THR A 49 -3.11 9.57 -7.06
C THR A 49 -1.61 9.68 -7.38
N VAL A 50 -1.18 10.66 -8.18
CA VAL A 50 0.24 10.88 -8.50
C VAL A 50 1.06 11.14 -7.22
N PHE A 51 0.56 12.00 -6.32
CA PHE A 51 1.23 12.31 -5.05
C PHE A 51 1.27 11.09 -4.12
N PHE A 52 0.22 10.26 -4.17
CA PHE A 52 0.14 9.04 -3.37
C PHE A 52 1.14 8.00 -3.81
N ILE A 53 1.28 7.81 -5.13
CA ILE A 53 2.30 6.90 -5.69
C ILE A 53 3.70 7.34 -5.25
N ILE A 54 3.98 8.65 -5.31
CA ILE A 54 5.27 9.18 -4.85
C ILE A 54 5.46 8.91 -3.35
N ALA A 55 4.46 9.21 -2.52
CA ALA A 55 4.53 8.94 -1.08
C ALA A 55 4.73 7.46 -0.77
N GLU A 56 4.02 6.57 -1.47
CA GLU A 56 4.10 5.13 -1.31
C GLU A 56 5.52 4.61 -1.54
N VAL A 57 6.26 5.14 -2.52
CA VAL A 57 7.68 4.78 -2.75
C VAL A 57 8.56 5.05 -1.51
N PHE A 58 8.30 6.13 -0.78
CA PHE A 58 9.03 6.45 0.44
C PHE A 58 8.56 5.64 1.64
N VAL A 59 7.25 5.40 1.76
CA VAL A 59 6.69 4.58 2.83
C VAL A 59 7.16 3.14 2.69
N ASP A 60 7.18 2.60 1.48
CA ASP A 60 7.62 1.24 1.15
C ASP A 60 9.15 1.15 0.96
N SER A 61 9.91 2.06 1.60
CA SER A 61 11.35 2.41 1.51
C SER A 61 12.39 1.27 1.57
N GLY A 62 11.96 0.02 1.49
CA GLY A 62 12.83 -1.15 1.48
C GLY A 62 13.09 -1.69 2.87
N PHE A 63 12.70 -1.00 3.95
CA PHE A 63 12.82 -1.50 5.33
C PHE A 63 12.03 -2.80 5.53
N ALA A 64 10.82 -2.89 4.97
CA ALA A 64 10.03 -4.13 4.98
C ALA A 64 10.76 -5.28 4.27
N MET A 65 11.40 -5.00 3.13
CA MET A 65 12.17 -5.98 2.38
C MET A 65 13.47 -6.38 3.09
N ALA A 66 14.16 -5.44 3.73
CA ALA A 66 15.34 -5.69 4.55
C ALA A 66 14.98 -6.56 5.77
N TYR A 67 13.84 -6.28 6.42
CA TYR A 67 13.29 -7.10 7.49
C TYR A 67 13.01 -8.54 7.04
N VAL A 68 12.41 -8.73 5.86
CA VAL A 68 12.13 -10.06 5.29
C VAL A 68 13.43 -10.82 5.00
N GLN A 69 14.49 -10.14 4.54
CA GLN A 69 15.76 -10.77 4.13
C GLN A 69 16.74 -11.03 5.28
N LYS A 70 16.54 -10.41 6.46
CA LYS A 70 17.46 -10.55 7.60
C LYS A 70 17.45 -11.96 8.20
N LYS A 71 18.60 -12.65 8.21
CA LYS A 71 18.71 -14.06 8.68
C LYS A 71 18.34 -14.27 10.16
N HIS A 72 18.75 -13.37 11.04
CA HIS A 72 18.44 -13.40 12.47
C HIS A 72 17.62 -12.16 12.83
N ILE A 73 16.47 -12.36 13.48
CA ILE A 73 15.57 -11.29 13.92
C ILE A 73 15.39 -11.39 15.42
N ASN A 74 15.31 -10.23 16.04
CA ASN A 74 14.68 -10.06 17.34
C ASN A 74 13.34 -9.32 17.16
N GLU A 75 12.53 -9.25 18.22
CA GLU A 75 11.28 -8.48 18.21
C GLU A 75 11.55 -6.98 17.98
N ALA A 76 12.66 -6.47 18.51
CA ALA A 76 13.08 -5.08 18.34
C ALA A 76 13.30 -4.67 16.86
N ASP A 77 13.65 -5.60 15.98
CA ASP A 77 13.80 -5.35 14.54
C ASP A 77 12.44 -5.06 13.89
N ALA A 78 11.39 -5.78 14.31
CA ALA A 78 10.04 -5.57 13.82
C ALA A 78 9.50 -4.21 14.30
N ASP A 79 9.73 -3.89 15.58
CA ASP A 79 9.36 -2.61 16.16
C ASP A 79 10.11 -1.45 15.48
N THR A 80 11.41 -1.60 15.23
CA THR A 80 12.22 -0.56 14.57
C THR A 80 11.68 -0.26 13.17
N VAL A 81 11.37 -1.31 12.39
CA VAL A 81 10.80 -1.15 11.05
C VAL A 81 9.43 -0.49 11.13
N PHE A 82 8.58 -0.90 12.07
CA PHE A 82 7.27 -0.32 12.28
C PHE A 82 7.33 1.18 12.63
N TYR A 83 8.10 1.55 13.66
CA TYR A 83 8.22 2.95 14.08
C TYR A 83 8.86 3.82 12.99
N THR A 84 9.87 3.31 12.27
CA THR A 84 10.48 4.04 11.15
C THR A 84 9.45 4.32 10.06
N ASN A 85 8.67 3.31 9.68
CA ASN A 85 7.64 3.43 8.65
C ASN A 85 6.51 4.38 9.07
N LEU A 86 6.11 4.31 10.35
CA LEU A 86 5.10 5.20 10.93
C LEU A 86 5.58 6.66 10.93
N ILE A 87 6.83 6.93 11.34
CA ILE A 87 7.41 8.28 11.33
C ILE A 87 7.47 8.84 9.91
N ILE A 88 7.94 8.06 8.94
CA ILE A 88 7.97 8.46 7.52
C ILE A 88 6.55 8.77 7.02
N SER A 89 5.58 7.92 7.36
CA SER A 89 4.19 8.08 6.93
C SER A 89 3.53 9.33 7.53
N ILE A 90 3.76 9.60 8.82
CA ILE A 90 3.28 10.82 9.49
C ILE A 90 3.93 12.06 8.86
N PHE A 91 5.24 12.01 8.59
CA PHE A 91 5.95 13.11 7.95
C PHE A 91 5.41 13.41 6.55
N LEU A 92 5.19 12.38 5.73
CA LEU A 92 4.61 12.52 4.40
C LEU A 92 3.16 12.99 4.44
N PHE A 93 2.36 12.49 5.40
CA PHE A 93 1.01 12.97 5.65
C PHE A 93 1.00 14.48 5.91
N ILE A 94 1.86 14.95 6.81
CA ILE A 94 1.97 16.39 7.14
C ILE A 94 2.32 17.19 5.89
N ILE A 95 3.33 16.76 5.12
CA ILE A 95 3.73 17.43 3.88
C ILE A 95 2.56 17.54 2.91
N ILE A 96 1.88 16.43 2.61
CA ILE A 96 0.78 16.39 1.64
C ILE A 96 -0.42 17.20 2.14
N PHE A 97 -0.75 17.10 3.43
CA PHE A 97 -1.86 17.83 4.05
C PHE A 97 -1.68 19.34 3.95
N PHE A 98 -0.47 19.85 4.23
CA PHE A 98 -0.17 21.28 4.09
C PHE A 98 0.04 21.71 2.64
N SER A 99 0.44 20.79 1.76
CA SER A 99 0.56 21.04 0.32
C SER A 99 -0.78 21.00 -0.42
N ALA A 100 -1.85 20.49 0.20
CA ALA A 100 -3.19 20.40 -0.40
C ALA A 100 -3.70 21.70 -1.08
N PRO A 101 -3.62 22.90 -0.47
CA PRO A 101 -3.99 24.15 -1.16
C PRO A 101 -3.11 24.47 -2.37
N LEU A 102 -1.82 24.15 -2.32
CA LEU A 102 -0.89 24.35 -3.44
C LEU A 102 -1.27 23.43 -4.61
N ILE A 103 -1.57 22.17 -4.32
CA ILE A 103 -2.01 21.17 -5.31
C ILE A 103 -3.34 21.61 -5.94
N ALA A 104 -4.30 22.04 -5.12
CA ALA A 104 -5.59 22.53 -5.60
C ALA A 104 -5.45 23.76 -6.51
N HIS A 105 -4.53 24.66 -6.18
CA HIS A 105 -4.23 25.82 -7.01
C HIS A 105 -3.56 25.44 -8.33
N PHE A 106 -2.59 24.52 -8.30
CA PHE A 106 -1.88 24.04 -9.50
C PHE A 106 -2.81 23.41 -10.53
N TYR A 107 -3.81 22.64 -10.08
CA TYR A 107 -4.80 22.00 -10.95
C TYR A 107 -6.06 22.86 -11.19
N GLU A 108 -6.14 24.06 -10.60
CA GLU A 108 -7.32 24.94 -10.65
C GLU A 108 -8.62 24.26 -10.17
N GLN A 109 -8.51 23.36 -9.19
CA GLN A 109 -9.64 22.61 -8.63
C GLN A 109 -9.70 22.77 -7.10
N PRO A 110 -10.56 23.65 -6.56
CA PRO A 110 -10.63 23.90 -5.11
C PRO A 110 -11.09 22.66 -4.31
N GLN A 111 -11.84 21.76 -4.95
CA GLN A 111 -12.31 20.50 -4.36
C GLN A 111 -11.14 19.57 -3.95
N LEU A 112 -9.96 19.72 -4.59
CA LEU A 112 -8.76 18.95 -4.23
C LEU A 112 -8.26 19.24 -2.82
N VAL A 113 -8.58 20.40 -2.21
CA VAL A 113 -8.06 20.72 -0.87
C VAL A 113 -8.60 19.72 0.15
N GLU A 114 -9.91 19.56 0.21
CA GLU A 114 -10.57 18.66 1.16
C GLU A 114 -10.29 17.21 0.81
N LEU A 115 -10.39 16.85 -0.48
CA LEU A 115 -10.09 15.50 -0.94
C LEU A 115 -8.66 15.10 -0.58
N THR A 116 -7.68 15.98 -0.77
CA THR A 116 -6.28 15.70 -0.44
C THR A 116 -6.04 15.52 1.03
N ARG A 117 -6.62 16.39 1.86
CA ARG A 117 -6.50 16.27 3.31
C ARG A 117 -7.09 14.97 3.82
N VAL A 118 -8.29 14.60 3.37
CA VAL A 118 -8.96 13.37 3.81
C VAL A 118 -8.20 12.14 3.32
N MET A 119 -7.86 12.08 2.03
CA MET A 119 -7.15 10.93 1.49
C MET A 119 -5.76 10.78 2.11
N SER A 120 -5.08 11.86 2.49
CA SER A 120 -3.71 11.77 3.03
C SER A 120 -3.64 10.93 4.31
N LEU A 121 -4.74 10.80 5.06
CA LEU A 121 -4.83 9.91 6.23
C LEU A 121 -4.60 8.43 5.87
N VAL A 122 -4.90 8.03 4.64
CA VAL A 122 -4.67 6.65 4.15
C VAL A 122 -3.18 6.29 4.20
N ILE A 123 -2.28 7.27 4.05
CA ILE A 123 -0.82 7.06 4.14
C ILE A 123 -0.46 6.52 5.52
N ILE A 124 -1.01 7.10 6.58
CA ILE A 124 -0.79 6.66 7.96
C ILE A 124 -1.38 5.26 8.17
N ILE A 125 -2.59 5.01 7.69
CA ILE A 125 -3.25 3.69 7.81
C ILE A 125 -2.42 2.60 7.11
N ASN A 126 -1.83 2.89 5.95
CA ASN A 126 -1.00 1.96 5.22
C ASN A 126 0.31 1.61 5.96
N ALA A 127 0.87 2.53 6.75
CA ALA A 127 2.07 2.28 7.56
C ALA A 127 1.90 1.05 8.47
N PHE A 128 0.70 0.88 9.06
CA PHE A 128 0.38 -0.27 9.92
C PHE A 128 0.31 -1.59 9.15
N ASN A 129 -0.12 -1.55 7.88
CA ASN A 129 -0.25 -2.74 7.05
C ASN A 129 1.11 -3.32 6.61
N ILE A 130 2.13 -2.48 6.45
CA ILE A 130 3.42 -2.89 5.89
C ILE A 130 4.14 -3.92 6.76
N ILE A 131 4.22 -3.69 8.08
CA ILE A 131 4.89 -4.65 8.98
C ILE A 131 4.13 -5.98 9.05
N GLN A 132 2.79 -5.94 9.06
CA GLN A 132 1.95 -7.13 9.08
C GLN A 132 2.15 -7.97 7.82
N ARG A 133 2.16 -7.32 6.64
CA ARG A 133 2.51 -7.98 5.37
C ARG A 133 3.91 -8.57 5.40
N ALA A 134 4.91 -7.82 5.87
CA ALA A 134 6.30 -8.28 5.95
C ALA A 134 6.45 -9.52 6.84
N GLN A 135 5.79 -9.56 7.99
CA GLN A 135 5.77 -10.73 8.88
C GLN A 135 5.11 -11.94 8.22
N ILE A 136 3.97 -11.76 7.54
CA ILE A 136 3.28 -12.86 6.86
C ILE A 136 4.13 -13.41 5.72
N ILE A 137 4.70 -12.55 4.85
CA ILE A 137 5.59 -12.95 3.75
C ILE A 137 6.78 -13.76 4.28
N ARG A 138 7.39 -13.28 5.37
CA ARG A 138 8.53 -13.96 6.01
C ARG A 138 8.16 -15.33 6.60
N SER A 139 6.96 -15.48 7.16
CA SER A 139 6.52 -16.74 7.77
C SER A 139 6.33 -17.89 6.75
N VAL A 140 6.50 -17.63 5.45
CA VAL A 140 6.27 -18.59 4.34
C VAL A 140 4.87 -19.24 4.41
N ASN A 141 3.93 -18.62 5.12
CA ASN A 141 2.52 -19.02 5.15
C ASN A 141 1.76 -18.28 4.07
N PHE A 142 2.07 -18.56 2.81
CA PHE A 142 1.38 -17.98 1.64
C PHE A 142 -0.14 -18.16 1.73
N LYS A 143 -0.63 -19.26 2.32
CA LYS A 143 -2.06 -19.48 2.59
C LYS A 143 -2.70 -18.43 3.52
N LYS A 144 -1.95 -17.88 4.50
CA LYS A 144 -2.45 -16.80 5.37
C LYS A 144 -2.41 -15.46 4.63
N LEU A 145 -1.36 -15.19 3.84
CA LEU A 145 -1.24 -13.97 3.03
C LEU A 145 -2.41 -13.81 2.06
N THR A 146 -2.72 -14.86 1.30
CA THR A 146 -3.83 -14.83 0.34
C THR A 146 -5.17 -14.55 1.03
N LYS A 147 -5.43 -15.13 2.21
CA LYS A 147 -6.68 -14.88 2.95
C LYS A 147 -6.77 -13.46 3.48
N VAL A 148 -5.71 -12.94 4.11
CA VAL A 148 -5.69 -11.58 4.68
C VAL A 148 -5.80 -10.53 3.58
N THR A 149 -5.04 -10.70 2.49
CA THR A 149 -5.08 -9.78 1.36
C THR A 149 -6.45 -9.79 0.67
N PHE A 150 -7.10 -10.95 0.51
CA PHE A 150 -8.42 -11.04 -0.11
C PHE A 150 -9.48 -10.34 0.74
N VAL A 151 -9.47 -10.55 2.06
CA VAL A 151 -10.38 -9.87 2.98
C VAL A 151 -10.12 -8.36 3.00
N SER A 152 -8.85 -7.93 3.03
CA SER A 152 -8.49 -6.50 3.04
C SER A 152 -8.71 -5.80 1.70
N SER A 153 -8.88 -6.53 0.60
CA SER A 153 -9.17 -5.92 -0.71
C SER A 153 -10.68 -5.77 -0.95
N VAL A 154 -11.49 -6.49 -0.18
CA VAL A 154 -12.96 -6.49 -0.27
C VAL A 154 -13.59 -5.56 0.78
N LEU A 155 -12.90 -5.33 1.90
CA LEU A 155 -13.28 -4.42 2.98
C LEU A 155 -12.59 -3.06 2.80
#